data_AF-A0A5B7HAX3-F1
#
_entry.id   AF-A0A5B7HAX3-F1
#
_cell.length_a   1.000
_cell.length_b   1.000
_cell.length_c   1.000
_cell.angle_alpha   90.00
_cell.angle_beta   90.00
_cell.angle_gamma   90.00
#
_symmetry.space_group_name_H-M   'P 1'
#
loop_
_entity.id
_entity.type
_entity.pdbx_description
1 polymer ?
#
loop_
_entity_poly.entity_id
_entity_poly.type
_entity_poly.pdbx_seq_one_letter_code
_entity_poly.pdbx_strand_id
1 'polypeptide(L)'
;MGDFNCKEMHWEDMATEGDEDSWGYMLLELTMEYTMTQWIHENTRFRNSEEPSRLDFLFTTEPEIVDGVEYKTPLAKSDHVLIVATFKEVIGKEWNEKIEKED
;
A
#
# COMPACT_ATOMS: atom_id res chain seq x y z
N MET A 1 -0.03 -4.34 -4.00
CA MET A 1 -1.33 -3.65 -3.85
C MET A 1 -2.33 -4.62 -3.26
N GLY A 2 -3.12 -4.21 -2.27
CA GLY A 2 -4.18 -5.03 -1.71
C GLY A 2 -4.60 -4.55 -0.33
N ASP A 3 -5.55 -5.25 0.28
CA ASP A 3 -6.03 -5.02 1.64
C ASP A 3 -5.08 -5.63 2.67
N PHE A 4 -4.51 -4.78 3.53
CA PHE A 4 -3.61 -5.17 4.62
C PHE A 4 -4.32 -5.21 5.97
N ASN A 5 -5.60 -4.80 6.02
CA ASN A 5 -6.42 -4.75 7.22
C ASN A 5 -5.74 -4.05 8.41
N CYS A 6 -4.96 -3.00 8.13
CA CYS A 6 -4.12 -2.31 9.11
C CYS A 6 -4.64 -0.89 9.37
N LYS A 7 -5.67 -0.80 10.22
CA LYS A 7 -6.38 0.44 10.55
C LYS A 7 -5.59 1.39 11.49
N GLU A 8 -4.61 0.86 12.20
CA GLU A 8 -3.87 1.53 13.27
C GLU A 8 -2.75 2.45 12.75
N MET A 9 -2.52 2.43 11.43
CA MET A 9 -1.45 3.17 10.78
C MET A 9 -1.82 4.61 10.47
N HIS A 10 -1.01 5.53 11.00
CA HIS A 10 -1.02 6.96 10.71
C HIS A 10 0.10 7.27 9.70
N TRP A 11 -0.16 6.99 8.42
CA TRP A 11 0.87 7.03 7.36
C TRP A 11 1.46 8.42 7.12
N GLU A 12 0.69 9.47 7.34
CA GLU A 12 1.14 10.86 7.20
C GLU A 12 2.22 11.21 8.23
N ASP A 13 2.14 10.61 9.41
CA ASP A 13 3.09 10.77 10.50
C ASP A 13 4.14 9.65 10.55
N MET A 14 4.04 8.67 9.63
CA MET A 14 4.83 7.44 9.64
C MET A 14 4.87 6.78 11.03
N ALA A 15 3.69 6.63 11.62
CA ALA A 15 3.51 6.11 12.97
C ALA A 15 2.38 5.07 13.03
N THR A 16 2.40 4.24 14.06
CA THR A 16 1.34 3.27 14.36
C THR A 16 1.03 3.27 15.83
N GLU A 17 -0.20 2.91 16.16
CA GLU A 17 -0.52 2.44 17.51
C GLU A 17 -0.05 0.99 17.67
N GLY A 18 0.38 0.60 18.86
CA GLY A 18 0.86 -0.76 19.16
C GLY A 18 2.32 -0.83 19.59
N ASP A 19 2.73 -2.03 20.01
CA ASP A 19 4.12 -2.36 20.34
C ASP A 19 4.83 -3.00 19.14
N GLU A 20 6.08 -3.43 19.34
CA GLU A 20 6.95 -3.99 18.30
C GLU A 20 6.42 -5.31 17.69
N ASP A 21 5.53 -6.00 18.41
CA ASP A 21 4.89 -7.24 17.95
C ASP A 21 3.58 -6.97 17.17
N SER A 22 3.11 -5.72 17.12
CA SER A 22 1.88 -5.36 16.43
C SER A 22 2.04 -5.41 14.90
N TRP A 23 0.96 -5.77 14.21
CA TRP A 23 0.97 -5.84 12.75
C TRP A 23 1.31 -4.50 12.08
N GLY A 24 0.78 -3.39 12.62
CA GLY A 24 1.09 -2.05 12.13
C GLY A 24 2.57 -1.71 12.28
N TYR A 25 3.17 -2.06 13.41
CA TYR A 25 4.60 -1.81 13.64
C TYR A 25 5.47 -2.60 12.67
N MET A 26 5.21 -3.90 12.53
CA MET A 26 5.93 -4.74 11.58
C MET A 26 5.78 -4.24 10.14
N LEU A 27 4.58 -3.81 9.73
CA LEU A 27 4.34 -3.29 8.39
C LEU A 27 5.07 -1.95 8.15
N LEU A 28 5.11 -1.07 9.15
CA LEU A 28 5.84 0.19 9.09
C LEU A 28 7.34 -0.04 8.99
N GLU A 29 7.91 -0.93 9.82
CA GLU A 29 9.32 -1.30 9.77
C GLU A 29 9.71 -1.85 8.40
N LEU A 30 8.94 -2.79 7.84
CA LEU A 30 9.18 -3.32 6.49
C LEU A 30 9.13 -2.21 5.43
N THR A 31 8.18 -1.29 5.55
CA THR A 31 8.06 -0.14 4.64
C THR A 31 9.32 0.73 4.67
N MET A 32 9.85 0.98 5.87
CA MET A 32 11.05 1.79 6.07
C MET A 32 12.33 1.05 5.64
N GLU A 33 12.49 -0.21 6.03
CA GLU A 33 13.66 -1.06 5.73
C GLU A 33 13.86 -1.20 4.23
N TYR A 34 12.79 -1.49 3.48
CA TYR A 34 12.85 -1.66 2.03
C TYR A 34 12.63 -0.35 1.26
N THR A 35 12.62 0.80 1.94
CA THR A 35 12.44 2.13 1.34
C THR A 35 11.22 2.22 0.42
N MET A 36 10.13 1.54 0.80
CA MET A 36 8.91 1.49 0.01
C MET A 36 8.13 2.80 0.14
N THR A 37 7.60 3.27 -0.99
CA THR A 37 6.66 4.39 -1.05
C THR A 37 5.24 3.85 -1.03
N GLN A 38 4.45 4.31 -0.06
CA GLN A 38 3.01 4.08 0.04
C GLN A 38 2.27 5.17 -0.77
N TRP A 39 1.25 4.80 -1.55
CA TRP A 39 0.55 5.71 -2.47
C TRP A 39 -0.91 6.00 -2.16
N ILE A 40 -1.46 5.41 -1.10
CA ILE A 40 -2.89 5.49 -0.81
C ILE A 40 -3.13 6.51 0.31
N HIS A 41 -3.82 7.61 -0.02
CA HIS A 41 -4.03 8.72 0.92
C HIS A 41 -5.48 8.82 1.40
N GLU A 42 -6.40 8.13 0.74
CA GLU A 42 -7.83 8.18 1.06
C GLU A 42 -8.28 6.92 1.81
N ASN A 43 -9.40 7.02 2.52
CA ASN A 43 -10.08 5.85 3.06
C ASN A 43 -10.52 4.93 1.92
N THR A 44 -10.31 3.63 2.10
CA THR A 44 -10.57 2.62 1.07
C THR A 44 -11.75 1.73 1.40
N ARG A 45 -12.22 1.73 2.65
CA ARG A 45 -13.38 0.95 3.10
C ARG A 45 -14.41 1.84 3.78
N PHE A 46 -15.66 1.70 3.34
CA PHE A 46 -16.83 2.42 3.83
C PHE A 46 -17.97 1.44 4.08
N ARG A 47 -18.16 1.05 5.34
CA ARG A 47 -19.18 0.06 5.72
C ARG A 47 -20.22 0.64 6.66
N ASN A 48 -21.39 0.99 6.12
CA ASN A 48 -22.56 1.41 6.89
C ASN A 48 -22.22 2.41 8.02
N SER A 49 -22.33 1.96 9.28
CA SER A 49 -22.10 2.76 10.49
C SER A 49 -20.69 2.61 11.08
N GLU A 50 -19.79 1.89 10.42
CA GLU A 50 -18.37 1.85 10.78
C GLU A 50 -17.69 3.14 10.29
N GLU A 51 -16.75 3.66 11.08
CA GLU A 51 -15.89 4.76 10.65
C GLU A 51 -15.11 4.34 9.39
N PRO A 52 -15.04 5.22 8.36
CA PRO A 52 -14.23 4.97 7.18
C PRO A 52 -12.78 4.66 7.56
N SER A 53 -12.17 3.71 6.84
CA SER A 53 -10.80 3.29 7.11
C SER A 53 -10.00 3.10 5.82
N ARG A 54 -8.71 3.39 5.90
CA ARG A 54 -7.73 3.12 4.85
C ARG A 54 -7.07 1.77 5.12
N LEU A 55 -7.47 0.75 4.37
CA LEU A 55 -7.01 -0.63 4.58
C LEU A 55 -6.27 -1.20 3.36
N ASP A 56 -6.58 -0.68 2.17
CA ASP A 56 -5.89 -1.06 0.95
C ASP A 56 -4.67 -0.16 0.74
N PHE A 57 -3.52 -0.76 0.47
CA PHE A 57 -2.28 -0.03 0.20
C PHE A 57 -1.67 -0.43 -1.14
N LEU A 58 -0.98 0.54 -1.74
CA LEU A 58 -0.11 0.36 -2.89
C LEU A 58 1.29 0.78 -2.44
N PHE A 59 2.21 -0.18 -2.43
CA PHE A 59 3.63 0.05 -2.17
C PHE A 59 4.43 -0.12 -3.46
N THR A 60 5.43 0.74 -3.64
CA THR A 60 6.44 0.62 -4.71
C THR A 60 7.82 0.95 -4.16
N THR A 61 8.87 0.30 -4.66
CA THR A 61 10.27 0.67 -4.38
C THR A 61 10.77 1.78 -5.32
N GLU A 62 10.13 1.96 -6.47
CA GLU A 62 10.49 2.96 -7.49
C GLU A 62 9.33 3.95 -7.65
N PRO A 63 9.26 5.04 -6.88
CA PRO A 63 8.11 5.91 -6.90
C PRO A 63 7.85 6.59 -8.25
N GLU A 64 8.88 6.77 -9.07
CA GLU A 64 8.78 7.41 -10.38
C GLU A 64 7.90 6.67 -11.39
N ILE A 65 7.66 5.38 -11.19
CA ILE A 65 6.88 4.54 -12.10
C ILE A 65 5.38 4.72 -11.91
N VAL A 66 4.92 5.27 -10.78
CA VAL A 66 3.49 5.53 -10.56
C VAL A 66 3.14 6.85 -11.25
N ASP A 67 2.15 6.80 -12.14
CA ASP A 67 1.65 7.96 -12.88
C ASP A 67 0.46 8.60 -12.16
N GLY A 68 -0.38 7.77 -11.54
CA GLY A 68 -1.50 8.25 -10.74
C GLY A 68 -2.30 7.15 -10.07
N VAL A 69 -3.09 7.55 -9.07
CA VAL A 69 -4.04 6.70 -8.35
C VAL A 69 -5.40 7.37 -8.38
N GLU A 70 -6.43 6.65 -8.84
CA GLU A 70 -7.82 7.07 -8.84
C GLU A 70 -8.65 6.20 -7.88
N TYR A 71 -9.58 6.83 -7.18
CA TYR A 71 -10.56 6.17 -6.31
C TYR A 71 -11.93 6.21 -6.98
N LYS A 72 -12.52 5.05 -7.23
CA LYS A 72 -13.82 4.89 -7.91
C LYS A 72 -14.84 4.26 -6.97
N THR A 73 -16.11 4.41 -7.35
CA THR A 73 -17.21 3.76 -6.64
C THR A 73 -16.97 2.26 -6.52
N PRO A 74 -17.29 1.64 -5.37
CA PRO A 74 -17.16 0.20 -5.18
C PRO A 74 -17.83 -0.62 -6.29
N LEU A 75 -17.26 -1.78 -6.60
CA LEU A 75 -17.90 -2.73 -7.50
C LEU A 75 -19.02 -3.48 -6.78
N ALA A 76 -20.21 -3.48 -7.38
CA ALA A 76 -21.40 -4.16 -6.87
C ALA A 76 -21.75 -3.77 -5.42
N LYS A 77 -21.60 -4.71 -4.48
CA LYS A 77 -21.94 -4.54 -3.05
C LYS A 77 -20.70 -4.49 -2.16
N SER A 78 -19.52 -4.30 -2.74
CA SER A 78 -18.28 -4.13 -1.98
C SER A 78 -18.40 -2.89 -1.09
N ASP A 79 -17.91 -2.99 0.14
CA ASP A 79 -17.65 -1.87 1.03
C ASP A 79 -16.27 -1.24 0.76
N HIS A 80 -15.41 -1.87 -0.03
CA HIS A 80 -14.14 -1.30 -0.49
C HIS A 80 -14.30 -0.52 -1.80
N VAL A 81 -13.65 0.64 -1.88
CA VAL A 81 -13.54 1.46 -3.09
C VAL A 81 -12.74 0.73 -4.15
N LEU A 82 -13.07 0.98 -5.42
CA LEU A 82 -12.26 0.49 -6.52
C LEU A 82 -11.06 1.43 -6.70
N ILE A 83 -9.85 0.92 -6.49
CA ILE A 83 -8.62 1.67 -6.71
C ILE A 83 -8.07 1.34 -8.10
N VAL A 84 -7.77 2.37 -8.88
CA VAL A 84 -7.12 2.25 -10.19
C VAL A 84 -5.78 2.95 -10.13
N ALA A 85 -4.70 2.18 -10.19
CA ALA A 85 -3.34 2.70 -10.28
C ALA A 85 -2.84 2.62 -11.71
N THR A 86 -2.29 3.73 -12.21
CA THR A 86 -1.66 3.82 -13.53
C THR A 86 -0.15 3.87 -13.36
N PHE A 87 0.55 3.05 -14.15
CA PHE A 87 2.00 2.93 -14.11
C PHE A 87 2.58 3.36 -15.45
N LYS A 88 3.73 4.04 -15.42
CA LYS A 88 4.50 4.37 -16.60
C LYS A 88 5.14 3.11 -17.16
N GLU A 89 5.03 2.93 -18.47
CA GLU A 89 5.77 1.87 -19.15
C GLU A 89 7.27 2.17 -19.05
N VAL A 90 8.02 1.25 -18.45
CA VAL A 90 9.47 1.35 -18.37
C VAL A 90 10.08 0.57 -19.53
N ILE A 91 10.39 1.27 -20.62
CA ILE A 91 11.04 0.65 -21.78
C ILE A 91 12.55 0.50 -21.48
N GLY A 92 13.05 -0.74 -21.55
CA GLY A 92 14.50 -1.02 -21.54
C GLY A 92 15.12 -1.41 -20.18
N LYS A 93 14.32 -1.76 -19.16
CA LYS A 93 14.88 -2.43 -17.97
C LYS A 93 15.15 -3.91 -18.28
N GLU A 94 16.43 -4.25 -18.39
CA GLU A 94 16.88 -5.65 -18.39
C GLU A 94 16.65 -6.24 -16.99
N TRP A 95 15.83 -7.30 -16.93
CA TRP A 95 15.66 -8.10 -15.71
C TRP A 95 16.93 -8.90 -15.47
N ASN A 96 17.81 -8.40 -14.60
CA ASN A 96 18.95 -9.16 -14.12
C ASN A 96 18.51 -10.01 -12.92
N GLU A 97 18.13 -11.27 -13.16
CA GLU A 97 18.00 -12.26 -12.09
C GLU A 97 19.39 -12.52 -11.49
N LYS A 98 19.72 -11.81 -10.41
CA LYS A 98 20.74 -12.29 -9.49
C LYS A 98 20.10 -13.38 -8.63
N ILE A 99 20.20 -14.62 -9.10
CA ILE A 99 20.09 -15.77 -8.20
C ILE A 99 21.38 -15.79 -7.38
N GLU A 100 21.36 -15.15 -6.21
CA GLU A 100 22.37 -15.41 -5.20
C GLU A 100 22.16 -16.84 -4.72
N LYS A 101 23.03 -17.75 -5.15
CA LYS A 101 23.19 -19.04 -4.51
C LYS A 101 23.96 -18.78 -3.22
N GLU A 102 23.28 -18.94 -2.09
CA GLU A 102 23.95 -19.06 -0.80
C GLU A 102 24.75 -20.38 -0.79
N ASP A 103 26.03 -20.29 -0.41
CA ASP A 103 26.96 -21.42 -0.21
C ASP A 103 26.76 -22.10 1.16
#